data_AF-A0A1J3DMQ8-F1
#
_entry.id   AF-A0A1J3DMQ8-F1
#
_cell.length_a   1.000
_cell.length_b   1.000
_cell.length_c   1.000
_cell.angle_alpha   90.00
_cell.angle_beta   90.00
_cell.angle_gamma   90.00
#
_symmetry.space_group_name_H-M   'P 1'
#
loop_
_entity.id
_entity.type
_entity.pdbx_description
1 polymer ?
#
loop_
_entity_poly.entity_id
_entity_poly.type
_entity_poly.pdbx_seq_one_letter_code
_entity_poly.pdbx_strand_id
1 'polypeptide(L)'
;LKSFAETKNFTKVLALFGELRGHGLYPDVFTLPVVLKSLGRLSKVLEGEKVHGYAVKAGLQFDSYVCNSLMGMYASLGKME
;
A
#
# COMPACT_ATOMS: atom_id res chain seq x y z
N LEU A 1 -2.38 10.00 -6.96
CA LEU A 1 -2.71 8.80 -6.15
C LEU A 1 -3.94 8.98 -5.26
N LYS A 2 -3.97 9.96 -4.35
CA LYS A 2 -5.10 10.19 -3.42
C LYS A 2 -6.46 10.35 -4.13
N SER A 3 -6.54 11.18 -5.18
CA SER A 3 -7.80 11.39 -5.90
C SER A 3 -8.33 10.14 -6.63
N PHE A 4 -7.47 9.17 -6.96
CA PHE A 4 -7.89 7.91 -7.59
C PHE A 4 -8.41 6.88 -6.57
N ALA A 5 -7.94 6.95 -5.32
CA ALA A 5 -8.47 6.13 -4.24
C ALA A 5 -9.87 6.61 -3.80
N GLU A 6 -10.14 7.92 -3.86
CA GLU A 6 -11.47 8.50 -3.63
C GLU A 6 -12.49 8.08 -4.70
N THR A 7 -12.05 7.83 -5.94
CA THR A 7 -12.88 7.31 -7.03
C THR A 7 -13.03 5.77 -7.02
N LYS A 8 -12.66 5.09 -5.92
CA LYS A 8 -12.72 3.62 -5.72
C LYS A 8 -11.98 2.77 -6.78
N ASN A 9 -11.07 3.36 -7.57
CA ASN A 9 -10.34 2.59 -8.59
C ASN A 9 -9.00 2.04 -8.03
N PHE A 10 -9.12 1.09 -7.10
CA PHE A 10 -7.98 0.45 -6.43
C PHE A 10 -7.03 -0.25 -7.40
N THR A 11 -7.54 -0.79 -8.51
CA THR A 11 -6.73 -1.42 -9.56
C THR A 11 -5.82 -0.40 -10.23
N LYS A 12 -6.33 0.81 -10.50
CA LYS A 12 -5.53 1.92 -11.05
C LYS A 12 -4.46 2.40 -10.07
N VAL A 13 -4.74 2.38 -8.76
CA VAL A 13 -3.71 2.66 -7.74
C VAL A 13 -2.54 1.68 -7.83
N LEU A 14 -2.82 0.39 -8.02
CA LEU A 14 -1.76 -0.62 -8.19
C LEU A 14 -1.00 -0.46 -9.51
N ALA A 15 -1.69 -0.13 -10.61
CA ALA A 15 -1.04 0.15 -11.89
C ALA A 15 -0.06 1.33 -11.77
N LEU A 16 -0.51 2.45 -11.19
CA LEU A 16 0.33 3.62 -10.95
C LEU A 16 1.50 3.32 -9.99
N PHE A 17 1.27 2.48 -8.97
CA PHE A 17 2.35 2.03 -8.09
C PHE A 17 3.41 1.21 -8.85
N GLY A 18 2.98 0.35 -9.78
CA GLY A 18 3.87 -0.39 -10.67
C GLY A 18 4.67 0.53 -11.59
N GLU A 19 4.01 1.52 -12.21
CA GLU A 19 4.66 2.52 -13.07
C GLU A 19 5.69 3.37 -12.32
N LEU A 20 5.34 3.86 -11.12
CA LEU A 20 6.27 4.62 -10.27
C LEU A 20 7.55 3.82 -10.02
N ARG A 21 7.41 2.55 -9.61
CA ARG A 21 8.56 1.67 -9.39
C ARG A 21 9.34 1.39 -10.68
N GLY A 22 8.65 1.23 -11.81
CA GLY A 22 9.27 1.03 -13.13
C GLY A 22 10.11 2.23 -13.59
N HIS A 23 9.73 3.44 -13.17
CA HIS A 23 10.49 4.67 -13.41
C HIS A 23 11.57 4.95 -12.35
N GLY A 24 11.82 4.01 -11.42
CA GLY A 24 12.77 4.21 -10.33
C GLY A 24 12.32 5.21 -9.27
N LEU A 25 11.03 5.57 -9.25
CA LEU A 25 10.44 6.43 -8.23
C LEU A 25 10.01 5.57 -7.04
N TYR A 26 10.47 5.98 -5.86
CA TYR A 26 10.26 5.24 -4.62
C TYR A 26 8.98 5.69 -3.93
N PRO A 27 8.04 4.78 -3.66
CA PRO A 27 6.86 5.06 -2.85
C PRO A 27 7.24 5.62 -1.48
N ASP A 28 6.63 6.73 -1.10
CA ASP A 28 6.90 7.45 0.16
C ASP A 28 5.79 7.24 1.22
N VAL A 29 5.90 7.97 2.33
CA VAL A 29 4.94 7.97 3.45
C VAL A 29 3.53 8.38 3.05
N PHE A 30 3.35 9.09 1.92
CA PHE A 30 2.04 9.50 1.42
C PHE A 30 1.46 8.51 0.41
N THR A 31 2.33 7.79 -0.31
CA THR A 31 1.98 6.82 -1.34
C THR A 31 1.58 5.49 -0.73
N LEU A 32 2.38 4.98 0.22
CA LEU A 32 2.17 3.67 0.83
C LEU A 32 0.80 3.51 1.49
N PRO A 33 0.27 4.47 2.28
CA PRO A 33 -1.06 4.37 2.86
C PRO A 33 -2.16 4.12 1.84
N VAL A 34 -2.06 4.77 0.67
CA VAL A 34 -3.06 4.67 -0.40
C VAL A 34 -2.99 3.29 -1.06
N VAL A 35 -1.77 2.79 -1.29
CA VAL A 35 -1.53 1.46 -1.88
C VAL A 35 -1.99 0.35 -0.94
N LEU A 36 -1.62 0.41 0.34
CA LEU A 36 -1.96 -0.58 1.36
C LEU A 36 -3.49 -0.70 1.55
N LYS A 37 -4.19 0.43 1.64
CA LYS A 37 -5.66 0.44 1.67
C LYS A 37 -6.27 -0.21 0.43
N SER A 38 -5.70 0.05 -0.74
CA SER A 38 -6.15 -0.53 -2.01
C SER A 38 -5.95 -2.05 -2.05
N LEU A 39 -4.81 -2.53 -1.53
CA LEU A 39 -4.49 -3.97 -1.42
C LEU A 39 -5.44 -4.71 -0.48
N GLY A 40 -5.76 -4.10 0.67
CA GLY A 40 -6.76 -4.64 1.59
C GLY A 40 -8.15 -4.75 0.96
N ARG A 41 -8.56 -3.75 0.16
CA ARG A 41 -9.86 -3.76 -0.55
C ARG A 41 -9.93 -4.73 -1.72
N LEU A 42 -8.80 -5.01 -2.37
CA LEU A 42 -8.71 -5.95 -3.48
C LEU A 42 -8.37 -7.38 -3.05
N SER A 43 -8.27 -7.63 -1.74
CA SER A 43 -7.89 -8.92 -1.16
C SER A 43 -6.58 -9.50 -1.72
N LYS A 44 -5.61 -8.63 -2.08
CA LYS A 44 -4.33 -9.05 -2.68
C LYS A 44 -3.25 -9.27 -1.61
N VAL A 45 -3.32 -10.42 -0.94
CA VAL A 45 -2.40 -10.78 0.17
C VAL A 45 -0.93 -10.73 -0.24
N LEU A 46 -0.55 -11.44 -1.30
CA LEU A 46 0.85 -11.54 -1.74
C LEU A 46 1.46 -10.19 -2.10
N GLU A 47 0.68 -9.31 -2.73
CA GLU A 47 1.15 -7.95 -3.02
C GLU A 47 1.22 -7.08 -1.76
N GLY A 48 0.29 -7.26 -0.82
CA GLY A 48 0.36 -6.66 0.52
C GLY A 48 1.67 -6.98 1.24
N GLU A 49 2.06 -8.25 1.24
CA GLU A 49 3.30 -8.72 1.88
C GLU A 49 4.55 -8.14 1.18
N LYS A 50 4.56 -8.04 -0.15
CA LYS A 50 5.65 -7.38 -0.89
C LYS A 50 5.77 -5.90 -0.54
N VAL A 51 4.65 -5.18 -0.47
CA VAL A 51 4.63 -3.76 -0.12
C VAL A 51 5.03 -3.54 1.34
N HIS A 52 4.64 -4.43 2.25
CA HIS A 52 5.12 -4.43 3.63
C HIS A 52 6.63 -4.63 3.69
N GLY A 53 7.18 -5.63 2.99
CA GLY A 53 8.62 -5.85 2.92
C GLY A 53 9.39 -4.64 2.38
N TYR A 54 8.82 -3.92 1.41
CA TYR A 54 9.37 -2.63 0.97
C TYR A 54 9.33 -1.57 2.08
N ALA A 55 8.20 -1.40 2.77
CA ALA A 55 8.06 -0.42 3.85
C ALA A 55 9.11 -0.63 4.95
N VAL A 56 9.38 -1.90 5.32
CA VAL A 56 10.41 -2.28 6.29
C VAL A 56 11.81 -1.90 5.80
N LYS A 57 12.15 -2.25 4.55
CA LYS A 57 13.45 -1.91 3.96
C LYS A 57 13.69 -0.41 3.82
N ALA A 58 12.63 0.35 3.60
CA ALA A 58 12.67 1.80 3.49
C ALA A 58 12.63 2.53 4.85
N GLY A 59 12.50 1.82 5.97
CA GLY A 59 12.37 2.42 7.30
C GLY A 59 11.03 3.12 7.56
N LEU A 60 10.04 2.91 6.70
CA LEU A 60 8.75 3.60 6.73
C LEU A 60 7.72 2.89 7.61
N GLN A 61 8.00 1.68 8.09
CA GLN A 61 7.12 0.94 9.00
C GLN A 61 6.86 1.65 10.33
N PHE A 62 7.75 2.56 10.74
CA PHE A 62 7.60 3.33 11.97
C PHE A 62 6.81 4.64 11.77
N ASP A 63 6.55 5.03 10.53
CA ASP A 63 5.65 6.15 10.26
C ASP A 63 4.22 5.76 10.67
N SER A 64 3.58 6.61 11.46
CA SER A 64 2.27 6.32 12.05
C SER A 64 1.17 6.13 10.98
N TYR A 65 1.25 6.85 9.86
CA TYR A 65 0.28 6.72 8.78
C TYR A 65 0.48 5.42 8.00
N VAL A 66 1.73 5.05 7.73
CA VAL A 66 2.09 3.79 7.06
C VAL A 66 1.74 2.60 7.95
N CYS A 67 2.13 2.63 9.22
CA CYS A 67 1.84 1.58 10.20
C CYS A 67 0.34 1.35 10.36
N ASN A 68 -0.45 2.42 10.53
CA ASN A 68 -1.90 2.32 10.59
C ASN A 68 -2.51 1.70 9.31
N SER A 69 -1.95 2.04 8.15
CA SER A 69 -2.42 1.49 6.88
C SER A 69 -2.01 0.02 6.67
N LEU A 70 -0.85 -0.41 7.20
CA LEU A 70 -0.44 -1.81 7.25
C LEU A 70 -1.41 -2.62 8.11
N MET A 71 -1.72 -2.14 9.32
CA MET A 71 -2.70 -2.78 10.21
C MET A 71 -4.06 -2.91 9.53
N GLY A 72 -4.57 -1.82 8.93
CA GLY A 72 -5.84 -1.84 8.21
C GLY A 72 -5.85 -2.79 7.00
N MET A 73 -4.73 -2.92 6.30
CA MET A 73 -4.57 -3.89 5.21
C MET A 73 -4.66 -5.32 5.75
N TYR A 74 -3.86 -5.70 6.75
CA TYR A 74 -3.86 -7.05 7.31
C TYR A 74 -5.21 -7.42 7.96
N ALA A 75 -5.85 -6.47 8.65
CA ALA A 75 -7.20 -6.64 9.19
C ALA A 75 -8.22 -6.95 8.08
N SER A 76 -8.17 -6.20 6.98
CA SER A 76 -9.07 -6.42 5.82
C SER A 76 -8.83 -7.77 5.14
N LEU A 77 -7.63 -8.33 5.26
CA LEU A 77 -7.25 -9.63 4.72
C LEU A 77 -7.50 -10.79 5.68
N GLY A 78 -8.01 -10.53 6.89
CA GLY A 78 -8.20 -11.57 7.92
C GLY A 78 -6.87 -12.17 8.42
N LYS A 79 -5.78 -11.42 8.29
CA LYS A 79 -4.41 -11.83 8.68
C LYS A 79 -3.87 -11.02 9.86
N MET A 80 -4.73 -10.30 10.57
CA MET A 80 -4.40 -9.70 11.85
C MET A 80 -4.62 -10.78 12.90
N GLU A 81 -3.52 -11.28 13.48
CA GLU A 81 -3.55 -12.23 14.60
C GLU A 81 -3.95 -11.54 15.92
#